data_AF-A0A2W2EDN0-F1
#
_entry.id   AF-A0A2W2EDN0-F1
#
_cell.length_a   1.000
_cell.length_b   1.000
_cell.length_c   1.000
_cell.angle_alpha   90.00
_cell.angle_beta   90.00
_cell.angle_gamma   90.00
#
_symmetry.space_group_name_H-M   'P 1'
#
loop_
_entity.id
_entity.type
_entity.pdbx_description
1 polymer ?
#
loop_
_entity_poly.entity_id
_entity_poly.type
_entity_poly.pdbx_seq_one_letter_code
_entity_poly.pdbx_strand_id
1 'polypeptide(L)'
;MIRKGSDDATRKGTSDVEAIEGLLAFAANRPRWGGSSAIKSASEAVARSRALFRESPAEHTALLARCLRTSAGLLLGRGRATEALPLAQEAVALTRSIGGAPLVMALGRLAEALDALNRHAEAAAALAEAESVARSD
;
A
#
# COMPACT_ATOMS: atom_id res chain seq x y z
N MET A 1 7.87 41.46 5.90
CA MET A 1 7.33 40.48 4.93
C MET A 1 7.85 39.11 5.33
N ILE A 2 7.03 38.30 6.01
CA ILE A 2 7.48 37.03 6.61
C ILE A 2 7.25 35.92 5.59
N ARG A 3 8.31 35.19 5.23
CA ARG A 3 8.25 33.96 4.42
C ARG A 3 7.54 32.86 5.22
N LYS A 4 6.21 32.86 5.21
CA LYS A 4 5.36 31.85 5.88
C LYS A 4 4.79 30.89 4.84
N GLY A 5 5.67 30.23 4.09
CA GLY A 5 5.28 29.32 3.00
C GLY A 5 5.83 27.91 3.17
N SER A 6 7.09 27.78 3.62
CA SER A 6 7.75 26.47 3.68
C SER A 6 7.30 25.62 4.88
N ASP A 7 7.09 26.25 6.05
CA ASP A 7 6.68 25.56 7.28
C ASP A 7 5.20 25.15 7.29
N ASP A 8 4.37 25.84 6.52
CA ASP A 8 2.93 25.56 6.44
C ASP A 8 2.65 24.33 5.55
N ALA A 9 3.44 24.18 4.46
CA ALA A 9 3.36 23.02 3.57
C ALA A 9 3.84 21.73 4.24
N THR A 10 4.93 21.77 5.01
CA THR A 10 5.42 20.62 5.78
C THR A 10 4.47 20.25 6.91
N ARG A 11 3.93 21.22 7.66
CA ARG A 11 2.91 20.96 8.69
C ARG A 11 1.64 20.36 8.11
N LYS A 12 1.19 20.85 6.95
CA LYS A 12 0.03 20.30 6.24
C LYS A 12 0.31 18.87 5.76
N GLY A 13 1.47 18.62 5.14
CA GLY A 13 1.90 17.29 4.73
C GLY A 13 1.93 16.30 5.89
N THR A 14 2.51 16.65 7.03
CA THR A 14 2.51 15.80 8.23
C THR A 14 1.09 15.49 8.71
N SER A 15 0.20 16.48 8.75
CA SER A 15 -1.20 16.26 9.14
C SER A 15 -1.98 15.38 8.16
N ASP A 16 -1.67 15.46 6.87
CA ASP A 16 -2.28 14.63 5.84
C ASP A 16 -1.77 13.18 5.93
N VAL A 17 -0.47 12.98 6.23
CA VAL A 17 0.10 11.66 6.49
C VAL A 17 -0.51 11.01 7.74
N GLU A 18 -0.66 11.75 8.84
CA GLU A 18 -1.31 11.25 10.06
C GLU A 18 -2.77 10.86 9.81
N ALA A 19 -3.50 11.63 9.02
CA ALA A 19 -4.88 11.30 8.63
C ALA A 19 -4.94 10.01 7.80
N ILE A 20 -4.01 9.83 6.86
CA ILE A 20 -3.88 8.60 6.07
C ILE A 20 -3.60 7.40 6.98
N GLU A 21 -2.68 7.55 7.93
CA GLU A 21 -2.33 6.50 8.90
C GLU A 21 -3.53 6.12 9.79
N GLY A 22 -4.28 7.11 10.26
CA GLY A 22 -5.51 6.87 11.02
C GLY A 22 -6.55 6.07 10.22
N LEU A 23 -6.73 6.40 8.94
CA LEU A 23 -7.63 5.67 8.04
C LEU A 23 -7.14 4.24 7.79
N LEU A 24 -5.83 4.03 7.61
CA LEU A 24 -5.25 2.70 7.42
C LEU A 24 -5.35 1.84 8.67
N ALA A 25 -5.04 2.39 9.84
CA ALA A 25 -5.16 1.69 11.12
C ALA A 25 -6.62 1.28 11.37
N PHE A 26 -7.57 2.18 11.11
CA PHE A 26 -8.99 1.87 11.18
C PHE A 26 -9.38 0.74 10.22
N ALA A 27 -8.88 0.77 8.99
CA ALA A 27 -9.19 -0.24 7.98
C ALA A 27 -8.58 -1.61 8.33
N ALA A 28 -7.35 -1.64 8.84
CA ALA A 28 -6.61 -2.87 9.17
C ALA A 28 -7.15 -3.60 10.41
N ASN A 29 -7.64 -2.87 11.42
CA ASN A 29 -8.13 -3.47 12.67
C ASN A 29 -9.59 -3.97 12.63
N ARG A 30 -10.30 -3.83 11.50
CA ARG A 30 -11.72 -4.20 11.43
C ARG A 30 -11.91 -5.68 11.07
N PRO A 31 -12.83 -6.40 11.76
CA PRO A 31 -13.15 -7.78 11.42
C PRO A 31 -13.75 -7.89 10.01
N ARG A 32 -13.51 -9.02 9.35
CA ARG A 32 -13.91 -9.31 7.95
C ARG A 32 -15.39 -9.01 7.64
N TRP A 33 -16.27 -9.13 8.64
CA TRP A 33 -17.73 -8.97 8.52
C TRP A 33 -18.27 -7.52 8.61
N GLY A 34 -17.45 -6.51 8.95
CA GLY A 34 -17.87 -5.09 9.04
C GLY A 34 -17.50 -4.24 7.81
N GLY A 35 -17.51 -4.83 6.61
CA GLY A 35 -16.56 -4.50 5.55
C GLY A 35 -16.68 -3.18 4.79
N SER A 36 -17.86 -2.59 4.70
CA SER A 36 -18.08 -1.43 3.83
C SER A 36 -17.37 -0.17 4.31
N SER A 37 -17.20 0.02 5.62
CA SER A 37 -16.47 1.18 6.16
C SER A 37 -14.96 1.01 6.04
N ALA A 38 -14.43 -0.19 6.28
CA ALA A 38 -13.00 -0.47 6.15
C ALA A 38 -12.50 -0.30 4.71
N ILE A 39 -13.27 -0.77 3.71
CA ILE A 39 -12.93 -0.57 2.29
C ILE A 39 -12.96 0.92 1.93
N LYS A 40 -13.97 1.67 2.39
CA LYS A 40 -14.05 3.11 2.15
C LYS A 40 -12.84 3.84 2.73
N SER A 41 -12.47 3.56 3.98
CA SER A 41 -11.30 4.17 4.63
C SER A 41 -10.00 3.82 3.91
N ALA A 42 -9.83 2.57 3.48
CA ALA A 42 -8.66 2.15 2.71
C ALA A 42 -8.60 2.85 1.33
N SER A 43 -9.71 2.93 0.62
CA SER A 43 -9.79 3.66 -0.67
C SER A 43 -9.50 5.15 -0.50
N GLU A 44 -9.98 5.77 0.58
CA GLU A 44 -9.70 7.17 0.88
C GLU A 44 -8.22 7.39 1.22
N ALA A 45 -7.61 6.51 2.02
CA ALA A 45 -6.18 6.53 2.30
C ALA A 45 -5.33 6.41 1.02
N VAL A 46 -5.71 5.52 0.10
CA VAL A 46 -5.07 5.40 -1.23
C VAL A 46 -5.25 6.68 -2.04
N ALA A 47 -6.45 7.25 -2.10
CA ALA A 47 -6.70 8.47 -2.86
C ALA A 47 -5.87 9.66 -2.35
N ARG A 48 -5.80 9.84 -1.03
CA ARG A 48 -5.00 10.91 -0.39
C ARG A 48 -3.50 10.68 -0.58
N SER A 49 -3.01 9.46 -0.36
CA SER A 49 -1.59 9.14 -0.58
C SER A 49 -1.16 9.29 -2.05
N ARG A 50 -2.05 9.03 -3.02
CA ARG A 50 -1.80 9.33 -4.44
C ARG A 50 -1.69 10.83 -4.72
N ALA A 51 -2.46 11.67 -4.03
CA ALA A 51 -2.34 13.12 -4.18
C ALA A 51 -0.95 13.59 -3.70
N LEU A 52 -0.54 13.17 -2.50
CA LEU A 52 0.79 13.47 -1.96
C LEU A 52 1.93 12.90 -2.82
N PHE A 53 1.77 11.69 -3.36
CA PHE A 53 2.74 11.10 -4.28
C PHE A 53 2.94 11.93 -5.55
N ARG A 54 1.87 12.57 -6.08
CA ARG A 54 2.02 13.46 -7.24
C ARG A 54 2.77 14.74 -6.91
N GLU A 55 2.64 15.23 -5.68
CA GLU A 55 3.34 16.43 -5.20
C GLU A 55 4.82 16.14 -4.90
N SER A 56 5.11 15.01 -4.27
CA SER A 56 6.48 14.61 -3.90
C SER A 56 6.63 13.09 -3.93
N PRO A 57 6.94 12.51 -5.11
CA PRO A 57 7.04 11.06 -5.28
C PRO A 57 8.07 10.42 -4.35
N ALA A 58 9.26 11.01 -4.24
CA ALA A 58 10.36 10.46 -3.44
C ALA A 58 9.99 10.29 -1.96
N GLU A 59 9.24 11.23 -1.39
CA GLU A 59 8.86 11.22 0.02
C GLU A 59 7.67 10.29 0.29
N HIS A 60 6.71 10.23 -0.64
CA HIS A 60 5.44 9.54 -0.41
C HIS A 60 5.33 8.16 -1.07
N THR A 61 6.37 7.68 -1.76
CA THR A 61 6.39 6.33 -2.37
C THR A 61 6.11 5.24 -1.33
N ALA A 62 6.81 5.28 -0.20
CA ALA A 62 6.66 4.29 0.86
C ALA A 62 5.25 4.31 1.49
N LEU A 63 4.69 5.52 1.67
CA LEU A 63 3.33 5.69 2.19
C LEU A 63 2.29 5.11 1.24
N LEU A 64 2.35 5.46 -0.05
CA LEU A 64 1.42 4.97 -1.06
C LEU A 64 1.51 3.44 -1.19
N ALA A 65 2.71 2.87 -1.24
CA ALA A 65 2.89 1.43 -1.30
C ALA A 65 2.25 0.71 -0.11
N ARG A 66 2.38 1.25 1.10
CA ARG A 66 1.74 0.70 2.30
C ARG A 66 0.21 0.81 2.23
N CYS A 67 -0.34 1.93 1.75
CA CYS A 67 -1.78 2.09 1.54
C CYS A 67 -2.33 1.01 0.59
N LEU A 68 -1.66 0.82 -0.55
CA LEU A 68 -2.04 -0.17 -1.56
C LEU A 68 -1.96 -1.60 -0.99
N ARG A 69 -0.87 -1.93 -0.31
CA ARG A 69 -0.66 -3.25 0.32
C ARG A 69 -1.74 -3.59 1.35
N THR A 70 -2.09 -2.64 2.22
CA THR A 70 -3.16 -2.81 3.21
C THR A 70 -4.52 -2.97 2.54
N SER A 71 -4.80 -2.16 1.52
CA SER A 71 -6.06 -2.24 0.75
C SER A 71 -6.20 -3.58 0.03
N ALA A 72 -5.12 -4.08 -0.58
CA ALA A 72 -5.09 -5.41 -1.20
C ALA A 72 -5.42 -6.52 -0.17
N GLY A 73 -4.79 -6.50 1.01
CA GLY A 73 -5.08 -7.45 2.08
C GLY A 73 -6.55 -7.43 2.54
N LEU A 74 -7.15 -6.23 2.63
CA LEU A 74 -8.56 -6.08 3.00
C LEU A 74 -9.53 -6.61 1.95
N LEU A 75 -9.16 -6.55 0.68
CA LEU A 75 -9.94 -7.12 -0.43
C LEU A 75 -9.78 -8.64 -0.48
N LEU A 76 -8.57 -9.16 -0.27
CA LEU A 76 -8.28 -10.60 -0.20
C LEU A 76 -9.04 -11.28 0.94
N GLY A 77 -9.03 -10.69 2.14
CA GLY A 77 -9.79 -11.19 3.28
C GLY A 77 -11.32 -11.20 3.08
N ARG A 78 -11.80 -10.61 1.97
CA ARG A 78 -13.21 -10.60 1.55
C ARG A 78 -13.46 -11.35 0.24
N GLY A 79 -12.49 -12.11 -0.25
CA GLY A 79 -12.60 -12.88 -1.49
C GLY A 79 -12.61 -12.02 -2.76
N ARG A 80 -12.23 -10.74 -2.68
CA ARG A 80 -12.20 -9.81 -3.82
C ARG A 80 -10.81 -9.77 -4.47
N ALA A 81 -10.27 -10.94 -4.80
CA ALA A 81 -8.89 -11.08 -5.28
C ALA A 81 -8.64 -10.33 -6.60
N THR A 82 -9.63 -10.29 -7.51
CA THR A 82 -9.55 -9.55 -8.78
C THR A 82 -9.31 -8.05 -8.58
N GLU A 83 -9.84 -7.48 -7.50
CA GLU A 83 -9.66 -6.06 -7.16
C GLU A 83 -8.39 -5.82 -6.34
N ALA A 84 -7.93 -6.83 -5.60
CA ALA A 84 -6.69 -6.77 -4.83
C ALA A 84 -5.44 -6.82 -5.73
N LEU A 85 -5.50 -7.62 -6.80
CA LEU A 85 -4.38 -7.84 -7.71
C LEU A 85 -3.76 -6.55 -8.25
N PRO A 86 -4.50 -5.61 -8.88
CA PRO A 86 -3.90 -4.39 -9.40
C PRO A 86 -3.26 -3.53 -8.31
N LEU A 87 -3.82 -3.51 -7.10
CA LEU A 87 -3.25 -2.77 -5.97
C LEU A 87 -1.91 -3.39 -5.52
N ALA A 88 -1.84 -4.72 -5.47
CA ALA A 88 -0.61 -5.42 -5.11
C ALA A 88 0.49 -5.25 -6.18
N GLN A 89 0.13 -5.32 -7.46
CA GLN A 89 1.07 -5.07 -8.57
C GLN A 89 1.66 -3.66 -8.52
N GLU A 90 0.83 -2.66 -8.26
CA GLU A 90 1.29 -1.28 -8.13
C GLU A 90 2.17 -1.08 -6.89
N ALA A 91 1.84 -1.71 -5.76
CA ALA A 91 2.68 -1.68 -4.57
C ALA A 91 4.08 -2.27 -4.85
N VAL A 92 4.19 -3.36 -5.61
CA VAL A 92 5.47 -3.93 -6.05
C VAL A 92 6.21 -2.95 -6.95
N ALA A 93 5.53 -2.36 -7.94
CA ALA A 93 6.15 -1.39 -8.85
C ALA A 93 6.75 -0.18 -8.10
N LEU A 94 6.04 0.34 -7.10
CA LEU A 94 6.50 1.46 -6.27
C LEU A 94 7.66 1.08 -5.34
N THR A 95 7.64 -0.13 -4.78
CA THR A 95 8.66 -0.57 -3.81
C THR A 95 9.92 -1.10 -4.48
N ARG A 96 9.92 -1.36 -5.79
CA ARG A 96 11.12 -1.78 -6.52
C ARG A 96 12.28 -0.77 -6.48
N SER A 97 11.98 0.53 -6.40
CA SER A 97 13.02 1.56 -6.24
C SER A 97 13.58 1.63 -4.81
N ILE A 98 12.82 1.13 -3.82
CA ILE A 98 13.19 1.14 -2.40
C ILE A 98 13.93 -0.15 -2.02
N GLY A 99 13.48 -1.30 -2.55
CA GLY A 99 14.02 -2.61 -2.22
C GLY A 99 13.64 -3.10 -0.82
N GLY A 100 14.42 -4.07 -0.33
CA GLY A 100 14.37 -4.59 1.04
C GLY A 100 12.99 -5.05 1.53
N ALA A 101 12.73 -4.88 2.82
CA ALA A 101 11.49 -5.31 3.46
C ALA A 101 10.20 -4.75 2.80
N PRO A 102 10.11 -3.48 2.36
CA PRO A 102 8.93 -2.99 1.64
C PRO A 102 8.60 -3.80 0.38
N LEU A 103 9.61 -4.16 -0.41
CA LEU A 103 9.43 -4.95 -1.64
C LEU A 103 9.01 -6.39 -1.30
N VAL A 104 9.65 -7.02 -0.31
CA VAL A 104 9.29 -8.37 0.16
C VAL A 104 7.82 -8.44 0.58
N MET A 105 7.36 -7.45 1.36
CA MET A 105 5.96 -7.39 1.82
C MET A 105 4.97 -7.16 0.67
N ALA A 106 5.34 -6.37 -0.34
CA ALA A 106 4.51 -6.12 -1.52
C ALA A 106 4.40 -7.38 -2.39
N LEU A 107 5.51 -8.09 -2.61
CA LEU A 107 5.56 -9.36 -3.35
C LEU A 107 4.74 -10.44 -2.66
N GLY A 108 4.79 -10.54 -1.33
CA GLY A 108 3.94 -11.46 -0.57
C GLY A 108 2.44 -11.19 -0.79
N ARG A 109 2.02 -9.92 -0.78
CA ARG A 109 0.62 -9.58 -1.10
C ARG A 109 0.24 -9.89 -2.56
N LEU A 110 1.17 -9.69 -3.49
CA LEU A 110 0.96 -10.04 -4.89
C LEU A 110 0.76 -11.55 -5.05
N ALA A 111 1.60 -12.35 -4.39
CA ALA A 111 1.49 -13.81 -4.39
C ALA A 111 0.14 -14.28 -3.82
N GLU A 112 -0.29 -13.75 -2.68
CA GLU A 112 -1.61 -14.06 -2.09
C GLU A 112 -2.76 -13.74 -3.07
N ALA A 113 -2.69 -12.62 -3.80
CA ALA A 113 -3.70 -12.25 -4.78
C ALA A 113 -3.70 -13.14 -6.02
N LEU A 114 -2.52 -13.54 -6.50
CA LEU A 114 -2.38 -14.46 -7.63
C LEU A 114 -2.87 -15.85 -7.27
N ASP A 115 -2.54 -16.34 -6.08
CA ASP A 115 -2.97 -17.65 -5.58
C ASP A 115 -4.49 -17.73 -5.45
N ALA A 116 -5.13 -16.70 -4.89
CA ALA A 116 -6.59 -16.60 -4.81
C ALA A 116 -7.29 -16.53 -6.18
N LEU A 117 -6.54 -16.25 -7.26
CA LEU A 117 -6.99 -16.27 -8.65
C LEU A 117 -6.57 -17.54 -9.41
N ASN A 118 -6.05 -18.55 -8.71
CA ASN A 118 -5.51 -19.80 -9.26
C ASN A 118 -4.31 -19.61 -10.21
N ARG A 119 -3.57 -18.50 -10.09
CA ARG A 119 -2.37 -18.20 -10.88
C ARG A 119 -1.10 -18.64 -10.12
N HIS A 120 -1.07 -19.91 -9.72
CA HIS A 120 -0.07 -20.45 -8.79
C HIS A 120 1.38 -20.31 -9.27
N ALA A 121 1.63 -20.45 -10.58
CA ALA A 121 2.97 -20.30 -11.13
C ALA A 121 3.52 -18.87 -10.95
N GLU A 122 2.67 -17.87 -11.14
CA GLU A 122 3.05 -16.47 -10.96
C GLU A 122 3.15 -16.10 -9.48
N ALA A 123 2.31 -16.70 -8.62
CA ALA A 123 2.42 -16.55 -7.18
C ALA A 123 3.77 -17.11 -6.66
N ALA A 124 4.17 -18.29 -7.13
CA ALA A 124 5.46 -18.89 -6.80
C ALA A 124 6.63 -18.02 -7.28
N ALA A 125 6.53 -17.43 -8.48
CA ALA A 125 7.55 -16.53 -8.99
C ALA A 125 7.69 -15.27 -8.10
N ALA A 126 6.58 -14.68 -7.66
CA ALA A 126 6.60 -13.53 -6.76
C ALA A 126 7.21 -13.86 -5.39
N LEU A 127 6.93 -15.05 -4.84
CA LEU A 127 7.55 -15.51 -3.59
C LEU A 127 9.06 -15.77 -3.76
N ALA A 128 9.48 -16.37 -4.86
CA ALA A 128 10.90 -16.59 -5.15
C ALA A 128 11.67 -15.26 -5.30
N GLU A 129 11.07 -14.25 -5.93
CA GLU A 129 11.62 -12.89 -5.97
C GLU A 129 11.75 -12.32 -4.55
N ALA A 130 10.71 -12.47 -3.71
CA ALA A 130 10.71 -11.98 -2.33
C ALA A 130 11.83 -12.62 -1.49
N GLU A 131 12.05 -13.93 -1.62
CA GLU A 131 13.15 -14.63 -0.95
C GLU A 131 14.53 -14.17 -1.43
N SER A 132 14.68 -13.94 -2.75
CA SER A 132 15.93 -13.42 -3.30
C SER A 132 16.25 -12.04 -2.76
N VAL A 133 15.25 -11.16 -2.64
CA VAL A 133 15.41 -9.83 -2.04
C VAL A 133 15.76 -9.95 -0.56
N ALA A 134 15.03 -10.78 0.21
CA ALA A 134 15.27 -10.96 1.64
C ALA A 134 16.65 -11.56 1.99
N ARG A 135 17.26 -12.33 1.07
CA ARG A 135 18.61 -12.87 1.23
C ARG A 135 19.72 -11.85 0.89
N SER A 136 19.37 -10.82 0.10
CA SER A 136 20.33 -9.83 -0.39
C SER A 136 20.41 -8.58 0.49
N ASP A 137 19.54 -8.49 1.51
CA ASP A 137 19.47 -7.43 2.54
C ASP A 137 20.26 -7.85 3.79
#